data_AF-A0A9E5UN14-F1
#
_entry.id   AF-A0A9E5UN14-F1
#
_cell.length_a   1.000
_cell.length_b   1.000
_cell.length_c   1.000
_cell.angle_alpha   90.00
_cell.angle_beta   90.00
_cell.angle_gamma   90.00
#
_symmetry.space_group_name_H-M   'P 1'
#
loop_
_entity.id
_entity.type
_entity.pdbx_description
1 polymer ?
#
loop_
_entity_poly.entity_id
_entity_poly.type
_entity_poly.pdbx_seq_one_letter_code
_entity_poly.pdbx_strand_id
1 'polypeptide(L)' 'MSGDSGGHWWLTFLGSHWELAEEENIGHKGVCQVIIPPEIAWRLLTQGITIEEARPQIEIKGKTTLGEPIFLARAVMV' A
#
# COMPACT_ATOMS: atom_id res chain seq x y z
N MET A 1 -5.60 -7.75 -3.51
CA MET A 1 -6.83 -7.60 -4.31
C MET A 1 -6.77 -8.60 -5.44
N SER A 2 -7.90 -8.99 -6.03
CA SER A 2 -7.96 -9.88 -7.20
C SER A 2 -8.85 -9.24 -8.26
N GLY A 3 -8.22 -8.41 -9.09
CA GLY A 3 -8.66 -8.01 -10.42
C GLY A 3 -7.40 -7.94 -11.28
N ASP A 4 -7.47 -8.06 -12.60
CA ASP A 4 -6.29 -8.20 -13.48
C ASP A 4 -5.22 -7.07 -13.41
N SER A 5 -5.48 -6.00 -12.65
CA SER A 5 -4.50 -4.94 -12.33
C SER A 5 -4.31 -4.70 -10.82
N GLY A 6 -4.99 -5.48 -9.97
CA GLY A 6 -4.92 -5.44 -8.52
C GLY A 6 -4.19 -6.65 -8.00
N GLY A 7 -2.94 -6.47 -7.59
CA GLY A 7 -2.12 -7.51 -6.99
C GLY A 7 -2.26 -7.59 -5.47
N HIS A 8 -1.60 -8.58 -4.91
CA HIS A 8 -1.10 -8.51 -3.54
C HIS A 8 0.39 -8.17 -3.64
N TRP A 9 0.81 -7.19 -2.85
CA TRP A 9 2.20 -6.81 -2.76
C TRP A 9 2.61 -6.87 -1.31
N TRP A 10 3.84 -7.29 -1.11
CA TRP A 10 4.42 -7.34 0.21
C TRP A 10 5.72 -6.56 0.19
N LEU A 11 5.89 -5.77 1.24
CA LEU A 11 7.06 -4.94 1.41
C LEU A 11 7.76 -5.39 2.67
N THR A 12 9.06 -5.69 2.54
CA THR A 12 9.91 -6.01 3.68
C THR A 12 10.92 -4.90 3.87
N PHE A 13 11.01 -4.38 5.09
CA PHE A 13 12.01 -3.38 5.45
C PHE A 13 13.28 -4.06 5.95
N LEU A 14 14.38 -3.92 5.22
CA LEU A 14 15.67 -4.53 5.54
C LEU A 14 16.60 -3.60 6.34
N GLY A 15 16.02 -2.72 7.18
CA GLY A 15 16.76 -1.82 8.07
C GLY A 15 17.21 -0.50 7.44
N SER A 16 17.46 -0.47 6.12
CA SER A 16 17.85 0.75 5.39
C SER A 16 16.95 1.09 4.20
N HIS A 17 16.25 0.10 3.65
CA HIS A 17 15.39 0.25 2.48
C HIS A 17 14.24 -0.75 2.52
N TRP A 18 13.25 -0.51 1.65
CA TRP A 18 12.13 -1.41 1.43
C TRP A 18 12.36 -2.20 0.15
N GLU A 19 12.07 -3.50 0.20
CA GLU A 19 12.08 -4.37 -0.97
C GLU A 19 10.68 -4.94 -1.21
N LEU A 20 10.34 -5.10 -2.48
CA LEU A 20 9.16 -5.85 -2.90
C LEU A 20 9.44 -7.34 -2.73
N ALA A 21 8.74 -7.97 -1.80
CA ALA A 21 8.84 -9.40 -1.53
C ALA A 21 7.79 -10.17 -2.34
N GLU A 22 8.20 -11.33 -2.84
CA GLU A 22 7.28 -12.33 -3.38
C GLU A 22 6.55 -13.04 -2.23
N GLU A 23 5.30 -13.45 -2.47
CA GLU A 23 4.44 -14.10 -1.48
C GLU A 23 5.10 -15.31 -0.80
N GLU A 24 5.88 -16.07 -1.58
CA GLU A 24 6.57 -17.29 -1.12
C GLU A 24 7.68 -17.02 -0.10
N ASN A 25 8.21 -15.80 -0.05
CA ASN A 25 9.32 -15.41 0.83
C ASN A 25 8.86 -14.85 2.19
N ILE A 26 7.57 -14.90 2.47
CA ILE A 26 6.97 -14.23 3.62
C ILE A 26 6.57 -15.29 4.64
N GLY A 27 7.57 -15.79 5.37
CA GLY A 27 7.37 -16.83 6.38
C GLY A 27 6.42 -16.45 7.53
N HIS A 28 5.97 -15.20 7.63
CA HIS A 28 5.15 -14.67 8.73
C HIS A 28 3.99 -13.79 8.22
N LYS A 29 2.86 -13.78 8.95
CA LYS A 29 1.79 -12.78 8.73
C LYS A 29 2.39 -11.38 8.83
N GLY A 30 2.25 -10.58 7.77
CA GLY A 30 2.76 -9.20 7.74
C GLY A 30 2.29 -8.38 8.94
N VAL A 31 3.18 -7.55 9.49
CA VAL A 31 2.93 -6.72 10.69
C VAL A 31 1.93 -5.59 10.44
N CYS A 32 1.69 -5.26 9.17
CA CYS A 32 0.74 -4.26 8.72
C CYS A 32 0.14 -4.70 7.38
N GLN A 33 -1.16 -4.46 7.19
CA GLN A 33 -1.86 -4.67 5.94
C GLN A 33 -2.59 -3.38 5.56
N VAL A 34 -2.36 -2.88 4.35
CA VAL A 34 -3.06 -1.72 3.80
C VAL A 34 -3.95 -2.20 2.66
N ILE A 35 -5.23 -1.82 2.69
CA ILE A 35 -6.23 -2.19 1.68
C ILE A 35 -6.77 -0.90 1.08
N ILE A 36 -6.50 -0.69 -0.21
CA ILE A 36 -6.87 0.53 -0.94
C ILE A 36 -7.83 0.15 -2.06
N PRO A 37 -9.11 0.57 -2.02
CA PRO A 37 -10.04 0.31 -3.11
C PRO A 37 -9.45 0.73 -4.46
N PRO A 38 -9.64 -0.05 -5.55
CA PRO A 38 -8.98 0.22 -6.83
C PRO A 38 -9.23 1.64 -7.37
N GLU A 39 -10.45 2.15 -7.20
CA GLU A 39 -10.84 3.52 -7.58
C GLU A 39 -10.09 4.61 -6.80
N ILE A 40 -9.67 4.29 -5.57
CA ILE A 40 -8.93 5.17 -4.67
C ILE A 40 -7.43 5.07 -4.91
N ALA A 41 -6.92 3.87 -5.24
CA ALA A 41 -5.51 3.65 -5.50
C ALA A 41 -4.99 4.59 -6.59
N TRP A 42 -5.64 4.63 -7.76
CA TRP A 42 -5.21 5.49 -8.86
C TRP A 42 -5.33 6.98 -8.52
N ARG A 43 -6.46 7.39 -7.92
CA ARG A 43 -6.71 8.80 -7.55
C ARG A 43 -5.72 9.29 -6.49
N LEU A 44 -5.38 8.45 -5.51
CA LEU A 44 -4.37 8.78 -4.50
C LEU A 44 -2.98 8.94 -5.13
N LEU A 45 -2.55 7.96 -5.93
CA LEU A 45 -1.20 7.92 -6.50
C LEU A 45 -0.96 9.01 -7.55
N THR A 46 -2.01 9.51 -8.21
CA THR A 46 -1.97 10.61 -9.19
C THR A 46 -2.34 11.96 -8.59
N GLN A 47 -2.52 12.05 -7.28
CA GLN A 47 -2.92 13.28 -6.58
C GLN A 47 -4.29 13.85 -7.02
N GLY A 48 -5.19 13.01 -7.54
CA GLY A 48 -6.57 13.34 -7.90
C GLY A 48 -7.55 13.39 -6.72
N ILE A 49 -7.08 13.10 -5.50
CA ILE A 49 -7.79 13.30 -4.22
C ILE A 49 -6.80 13.74 -3.13
N THR A 50 -7.33 14.41 -2.10
CA THR A 50 -6.60 14.75 -0.89
C THR A 50 -6.47 13.55 0.06
N ILE A 51 -5.53 13.64 1.01
CA ILE A 51 -5.36 12.62 2.06
C ILE A 51 -6.63 12.53 2.92
N GLU A 52 -7.30 13.65 3.19
CA GLU A 52 -8.53 13.68 3.99
C GLU A 52 -9.68 12.94 3.30
N GLU A 53 -9.80 13.07 1.98
CA GLU A 53 -10.77 12.33 1.17
C GLU A 53 -10.42 10.84 1.06
N ALA A 54 -9.13 10.49 0.99
CA ALA A 54 -8.66 9.11 0.86
C ALA A 54 -8.76 8.31 2.16
N ARG A 55 -8.45 8.93 3.31
CA ARG A 55 -8.36 8.27 4.62
C ARG A 55 -9.57 7.42 5.02
N PRO A 56 -10.84 7.87 4.89
CA PRO A 56 -11.99 7.04 5.26
C PRO A 56 -12.22 5.84 4.33
N GLN A 57 -11.53 5.79 3.18
CA GLN A 57 -11.72 4.76 2.16
C GLN A 57 -10.62 3.69 2.19
N ILE A 58 -9.54 3.92 2.94
CA ILE A 58 -8.39 3.02 3.04
C ILE A 58 -8.38 2.34 4.40
N GLU A 59 -8.29 1.02 4.39
CA GLU A 59 -8.22 0.23 5.63
C GLU A 59 -6.76 -0.11 5.95
N ILE A 60 -6.32 0.16 7.19
CA ILE A 60 -4.99 -0.20 7.68
C ILE A 60 -5.16 -1.11 8.90
N LYS A 61 -4.68 -2.35 8.82
CA LYS A 61 -4.70 -3.35 9.90
C LYS A 61 -3.30 -3.58 10.43
N GLY A 62 -3.18 -3.86 11.74
CA GLY A 62 -1.90 -4.10 12.38
C GLY A 62 -1.21 -2.80 12.79
N LYS A 63 0.11 -2.71 12.60
CA LYS A 63 0.92 -1.54 13.01
C LYS A 63 0.73 -0.37 12.04
N THR A 64 -0.26 0.48 12.34
CA THR A 64 -0.70 1.59 11.48
C THR A 64 0.43 2.54 11.07
N THR A 65 1.41 2.80 11.93
CA THR A 65 2.56 3.67 11.63
C THR A 65 3.41 3.18 10.45
N LEU A 66 3.34 1.89 10.10
CA LEU A 66 3.98 1.32 8.90
C LEU A 66 3.11 1.43 7.65
N GLY A 67 1.79 1.59 7.80
CA GLY A 67 0.84 1.72 6.69
C GLY A 67 0.56 3.16 6.28
N GLU A 68 0.63 4.11 7.20
CA GLU A 68 0.40 5.55 6.94
C GLU A 68 1.24 6.18 5.83
N PRO A 69 2.50 5.77 5.56
CA PRO A 69 3.27 6.29 4.43
C PRO A 69 2.59 6.13 3.06
N ILE A 70 1.58 5.25 2.94
CA ILE A 70 0.81 5.09 1.70
C ILE A 70 0.17 6.40 1.22
N PHE A 71 -0.22 7.29 2.13
CA PHE A 71 -0.83 8.58 1.80
C PHE A 71 0.16 9.57 1.17
N LEU A 72 1.45 9.29 1.24
CA LEU A 72 2.53 10.08 0.64
C LEU A 72 3.04 9.46 -0.66
N ALA A 73 2.59 8.24 -1.00
CA ALA A 73 3.02 7.54 -2.20
C ALA A 73 2.57 8.28 -3.47
N ARG A 74 3.44 8.29 -4.48
CA ARG A 74 3.16 8.90 -5.79
C ARG A 74 3.56 7.94 -6.89
N ALA A 75 2.72 7.84 -7.91
CA ALA A 75 3.10 7.16 -9.14
C ALA A 75 4.08 8.06 -9.93
N VAL A 76 5.17 7.47 -10.41
CA VAL A 76 6.03 8.08 -11.43
C VAL A 76 5.87 7.24 -12.68
N MET A 77 5.25 7.81 -13.72
CA MET A 77 5.23 7.22 -15.06
C MET A 77 6.49 7.71 -15.79
N VAL A 78 7.35 6.78 -16.20
CA VAL A 78 8.47 7.02 -17.13
C VAL A 78 8.13 6.49 -18.52
#